data_AF-G7W607-F1
#
_entry.id   AF-G7W607-F1
#
_cell.length_a   1.000
_cell.length_b   1.000
_cell.length_c   1.000
_cell.angle_alpha   90.00
_cell.angle_beta   90.00
_cell.angle_gamma   90.00
#
_symmetry.space_group_name_H-M   'P 1'
#
loop_
_entity.id
_entity.type
_entity.pdbx_description
1 polymer ?
#
loop_
_entity_poly.entity_id
_entity_poly.type
_entity_poly.pdbx_seq_one_letter_code
_entity_poly.pdbx_strand_id
1 'polypeptide(L)'
;MREKSRNYGLRCTRGNFLNVVPVYRSENGANYMFELYNNRVRASRPVAVLKASRGTVLVDGRVKRSFRAILEIRSDVPFSQEELNHLPTDVATLLMRELGGNPAQEEFIIKITCPIPTDSCDTRETVISESWMNGVINPDQYQIFSGSTLIMSG
;
A
#
# COMPACT_ATOMS: atom_id res chain seq x y z
N MET A 1 17.07 -21.86 -13.47
CA MET A 1 15.62 -22.16 -13.56
C MET A 1 14.93 -20.90 -14.08
N ARG A 2 14.30 -20.95 -15.26
CA ARG A 2 13.51 -19.82 -15.78
C ARG A 2 12.24 -19.73 -14.94
N GLU A 3 12.08 -18.66 -14.15
CA GLU A 3 10.77 -18.30 -13.60
C GLU A 3 9.81 -18.21 -14.79
N LYS A 4 8.89 -19.17 -14.90
CA LYS A 4 7.79 -19.09 -15.85
C LYS A 4 7.15 -17.72 -15.64
N SER A 5 6.97 -16.94 -16.71
CA SER A 5 6.28 -15.65 -16.71
C SER A 5 4.86 -15.85 -16.18
N ARG A 6 4.72 -15.89 -14.85
CA ARG A 6 3.41 -15.91 -14.18
C ARG A 6 2.81 -14.55 -14.51
N ASN A 7 1.56 -14.54 -14.95
CA ASN A 7 0.84 -13.30 -15.18
C ASN A 7 0.57 -12.65 -13.82
N TYR A 8 1.56 -11.92 -13.29
CA TYR A 8 1.42 -11.05 -12.14
C TYR A 8 0.55 -9.84 -12.46
N GLY A 9 0.21 -9.66 -13.75
CA GLY A 9 -0.64 -8.61 -14.27
C GLY A 9 -1.97 -8.62 -13.56
N LEU A 10 -2.24 -7.51 -12.91
CA LEU A 10 -3.52 -7.19 -12.36
C LEU A 10 -4.37 -6.74 -13.57
N ARG A 11 -5.22 -7.64 -14.09
CA ARG A 11 -6.21 -7.31 -15.14
C ARG A 11 -7.57 -7.64 -14.59
N CYS A 12 -8.46 -6.64 -14.53
CA CYS A 12 -9.83 -6.76 -14.01
C CYS A 12 -9.88 -7.27 -12.57
N THR A 13 -9.22 -6.58 -11.65
CA THR A 13 -9.03 -7.06 -10.28
C THR A 13 -10.15 -6.67 -9.33
N ARG A 14 -11.36 -7.17 -9.64
CA ARG A 14 -12.45 -7.24 -8.66
C ARG A 14 -12.12 -8.33 -7.60
N GLY A 15 -11.96 -7.95 -6.33
CA GLY A 15 -11.97 -8.81 -5.13
C GLY A 15 -10.60 -9.25 -4.56
N ASN A 16 -10.33 -8.90 -3.28
CA ASN A 16 -9.41 -9.51 -2.28
C ASN A 16 -8.27 -10.41 -2.83
N PHE A 17 -7.34 -9.88 -3.62
CA PHE A 17 -6.31 -10.69 -4.28
C PHE A 17 -4.88 -10.40 -3.78
N LEU A 18 -4.65 -9.27 -3.12
CA LEU A 18 -3.39 -8.99 -2.44
C LEU A 18 -3.50 -9.37 -0.96
N ASN A 19 -2.77 -10.41 -0.57
CA ASN A 19 -2.57 -10.74 0.83
C ASN A 19 -1.64 -9.72 1.46
N VAL A 20 -2.04 -9.14 2.58
CA VAL A 20 -1.23 -8.20 3.34
C VAL A 20 -0.64 -8.94 4.53
N VAL A 21 0.69 -9.01 4.59
CA VAL A 21 1.43 -9.66 5.68
C VAL A 21 2.22 -8.59 6.43
N PRO A 22 1.92 -8.32 7.72
CA PRO A 22 2.74 -7.42 8.52
C PRO A 22 4.10 -8.07 8.80
N VAL A 23 5.20 -7.37 8.49
CA VAL A 23 6.57 -7.91 8.62
C VAL A 23 7.22 -7.51 9.93
N TYR A 24 7.08 -6.24 10.34
CA TYR A 24 7.59 -5.74 11.61
C TYR A 24 6.63 -4.70 12.19
N ARG A 25 6.20 -4.95 13.44
CA ARG A 25 5.67 -3.91 14.33
C ARG A 25 6.83 -3.51 15.24
N SER A 26 7.46 -2.37 14.97
CA SER A 26 8.39 -1.80 15.95
C SER A 26 7.62 -1.51 17.23
N GLU A 27 8.14 -1.97 18.38
CA GLU A 27 7.56 -1.69 19.71
C GLU A 27 7.42 -0.17 19.98
N ASN A 28 8.16 0.67 19.24
CA ASN A 28 8.11 2.13 19.33
C ASN A 28 7.04 2.80 18.44
N GLY A 29 6.15 2.02 17.80
CA GLY A 29 4.82 2.47 17.34
C GLY A 29 4.75 3.49 16.19
N ALA A 30 5.87 3.90 15.59
CA ALA A 30 5.88 4.96 14.58
C ALA A 30 6.06 4.47 13.14
N ASN A 31 6.66 3.29 12.93
CA ASN A 31 6.98 2.75 11.60
C ASN A 31 6.41 1.33 11.44
N TYR A 32 5.77 1.08 10.31
CA TYR A 32 5.08 -0.15 9.97
C TYR A 32 5.51 -0.62 8.58
N MET A 33 5.67 -1.93 8.42
CA MET A 33 6.00 -2.54 7.14
C MET A 33 5.09 -3.71 6.84
N PHE A 34 4.54 -3.72 5.63
CA PHE A 34 3.67 -4.78 5.13
C PHE A 34 4.22 -5.31 3.80
N GLU A 35 4.26 -6.62 3.67
CA GLU A 35 4.51 -7.30 2.40
C GLU A 35 3.18 -7.64 1.74
N LEU A 36 3.09 -7.37 0.44
CA LEU A 36 1.90 -7.66 -0.35
C LEU A 36 2.19 -8.82 -1.29
N TYR A 37 1.39 -9.88 -1.18
CA TYR A 37 1.52 -11.09 -2.00
C TYR A 37 0.32 -11.25 -2.92
N ASN A 38 0.56 -11.57 -4.20
CA ASN A 38 -0.52 -11.91 -5.12
C ASN A 38 -0.97 -13.38 -4.89
N ASN A 39 -2.14 -13.55 -4.29
CA ASN A 39 -2.71 -14.85 -3.94
C ASN A 39 -3.10 -15.68 -5.17
N ARG A 40 -3.46 -15.05 -6.30
CA ARG A 40 -3.92 -15.74 -7.51
C ARG A 40 -2.80 -16.57 -8.16
N VAL A 41 -1.57 -16.07 -8.08
CA VAL A 41 -0.39 -16.71 -8.68
C VAL A 41 0.50 -17.41 -7.67
N ARG A 42 0.06 -17.52 -6.40
CA ARG A 42 0.84 -18.06 -5.26
C ARG A 42 2.30 -17.59 -5.33
N ALA A 43 2.47 -16.27 -5.38
CA ALA A 43 3.79 -15.67 -5.49
C ALA A 43 4.62 -16.06 -4.26
N SER A 44 5.84 -16.56 -4.47
CA SER A 44 6.78 -16.88 -3.40
C SER A 44 7.50 -15.64 -2.85
N ARG A 45 7.38 -14.52 -3.55
CA ARG A 45 8.00 -13.23 -3.21
C ARG A 45 6.92 -12.14 -3.22
N PRO A 46 7.02 -11.12 -2.35
CA PRO A 46 6.09 -10.01 -2.35
C PRO A 46 6.11 -9.30 -3.72
N VAL A 47 4.93 -8.91 -4.19
CA VAL A 47 4.72 -8.12 -5.40
C VAL A 47 4.82 -6.62 -5.13
N ALA A 48 4.64 -6.22 -3.87
CA ALA A 48 4.89 -4.88 -3.39
C ALA A 48 5.24 -4.89 -1.90
N VAL A 49 5.89 -3.84 -1.44
CA VAL A 49 6.17 -3.57 -0.02
C VAL A 49 5.57 -2.22 0.34
N LEU A 50 4.77 -2.18 1.39
CA LEU A 50 4.20 -0.96 1.95
C LEU A 50 4.95 -0.60 3.23
N LYS A 51 5.60 0.56 3.22
CA LYS A 51 6.20 1.18 4.39
C LYS A 51 5.29 2.30 4.83
N ALA A 52 4.91 2.36 6.11
CA ALA A 52 4.03 3.39 6.63
C ALA A 52 4.54 3.95 7.95
N SER A 53 4.23 5.21 8.21
CA SER A 53 4.56 5.86 9.47
C SER A 53 3.49 6.84 9.93
N ARG A 54 3.42 7.04 11.24
CA ARG A 54 2.55 8.03 11.88
C ARG A 54 3.32 9.32 12.08
N GLY A 55 2.66 10.45 11.84
CA GLY A 55 3.23 11.76 12.06
C GLY A 55 2.16 12.83 12.22
N THR A 56 2.57 14.07 11.99
CA THR A 56 1.70 15.24 11.97
C THR A 56 2.04 16.13 10.79
N VAL A 57 1.07 16.92 10.34
CA VAL A 57 1.22 17.94 9.31
C VAL A 57 0.49 19.22 9.72
N LEU A 58 0.95 20.35 9.20
CA LEU A 58 0.28 21.64 9.39
C LEU A 58 -0.67 21.86 8.20
N VAL A 59 -1.97 21.96 8.49
CA VAL A 59 -3.02 22.25 7.49
C VAL A 59 -3.83 23.43 8.01
N ASP A 60 -3.88 24.50 7.22
CA ASP A 60 -4.61 25.74 7.57
C ASP A 60 -4.27 26.27 8.98
N GLY A 61 -2.98 26.24 9.34
CA GLY A 61 -2.50 26.69 10.65
C GLY A 61 -2.81 25.75 11.82
N ARG A 62 -3.38 24.57 11.57
CA ARG A 62 -3.69 23.55 12.59
C ARG A 62 -2.81 22.33 12.41
N VAL A 63 -2.29 21.81 13.52
CA VAL A 63 -1.55 20.54 13.53
C VAL A 63 -2.57 19.40 13.46
N LYS A 64 -2.53 18.65 12.37
CA LYS A 64 -3.31 17.42 12.17
C LYS A 64 -2.42 16.20 12.26
N ARG A 65 -3.00 15.08 12.70
CA ARG A 65 -2.35 13.76 12.60
C ARG A 65 -2.26 13.34 11.14
N SER A 66 -1.22 12.60 10.79
CA SER A 66 -1.05 12.07 9.44
C SER A 66 -0.49 10.66 9.42
N PHE A 67 -0.86 9.95 8.36
CA PHE A 67 -0.21 8.72 7.95
C PHE A 67 0.58 8.98 6.67
N ARG A 68 1.87 8.65 6.69
CA ARG A 68 2.71 8.66 5.50
C ARG A 68 2.92 7.23 5.06
N ALA A 69 2.72 6.94 3.77
CA ALA A 69 2.91 5.62 3.21
C ALA A 69 3.69 5.68 1.90
N ILE A 70 4.56 4.68 1.72
CA ILE A 70 5.31 4.42 0.50
C ILE A 70 5.00 2.98 0.10
N LEU A 71 4.26 2.82 -1.01
CA LEU A 71 4.01 1.54 -1.65
C LEU A 71 5.02 1.34 -2.77
N GLU A 72 5.97 0.44 -2.55
CA GLU A 72 7.02 0.10 -3.49
C GLU A 72 6.60 -1.14 -4.28
N ILE A 73 6.25 -0.96 -5.55
CA ILE A 73 5.81 -2.01 -6.46
C ILE A 73 7.03 -2.63 -7.16
N ARG A 74 7.09 -3.96 -7.22
CA ARG A 74 8.18 -4.68 -7.91
C ARG A 74 8.08 -4.45 -9.43
N SER A 75 9.21 -4.18 -10.09
CA SER A 75 9.24 -3.75 -11.51
C SER A 75 8.80 -4.78 -12.55
N ASP A 76 8.82 -6.06 -12.20
CA ASP A 76 8.31 -7.16 -13.02
C ASP A 76 6.79 -7.41 -12.83
N VAL A 77 6.12 -6.61 -11.99
CA VAL A 77 4.68 -6.72 -11.73
C VAL A 77 3.93 -5.67 -12.55
N PRO A 78 3.13 -6.08 -13.54
CA PRO A 78 2.32 -5.14 -14.31
C PRO A 78 1.13 -4.66 -13.50
N PHE A 79 1.02 -3.34 -13.32
CA PHE A 79 -0.19 -2.65 -12.86
C PHE A 79 -0.83 -1.91 -14.03
N SER A 80 -2.16 -2.00 -14.16
CA SER A 80 -2.90 -1.14 -15.08
C SER A 80 -3.03 0.28 -14.51
N GLN A 81 -3.26 1.27 -15.39
CA GLN A 81 -3.49 2.64 -14.96
C GLN A 81 -4.70 2.78 -14.03
N GLU A 82 -5.77 2.01 -14.29
CA GLU A 82 -6.96 1.99 -13.45
C GLU A 82 -6.63 1.52 -12.03
N GLU A 83 -5.82 0.47 -11.88
CA GLU A 83 -5.39 0.00 -10.56
C GLU A 83 -4.49 1.02 -9.86
N LEU A 84 -3.56 1.64 -10.59
CA LEU A 84 -2.71 2.70 -10.03
C LEU A 84 -3.54 3.89 -9.51
N ASN A 85 -4.67 4.19 -10.13
CA ASN A 85 -5.57 5.27 -9.69
C ASN A 85 -6.32 4.92 -8.40
N HIS A 86 -6.59 3.64 -8.14
CA HIS A 86 -7.31 3.18 -6.95
C HIS A 86 -6.39 2.86 -5.76
N LEU A 87 -5.13 2.49 -6.04
CA LEU A 87 -4.15 2.13 -5.02
C LEU A 87 -3.98 3.13 -3.87
N PRO A 88 -3.97 4.47 -4.08
CA PRO A 88 -3.85 5.40 -2.97
C PRO A 88 -5.00 5.23 -1.96
N THR A 89 -6.24 5.15 -2.44
CA THR A 89 -7.42 4.95 -1.59
C THR A 89 -7.39 3.60 -0.89
N ASP A 90 -6.99 2.54 -1.60
CA ASP A 90 -6.82 1.20 -1.02
C ASP A 90 -5.81 1.23 0.14
N VAL A 91 -4.66 1.88 -0.07
CA VAL A 91 -3.60 1.95 0.94
C VAL A 91 -4.07 2.76 2.14
N ALA A 92 -4.74 3.89 1.92
CA ALA A 92 -5.27 4.70 3.01
C ALA A 92 -6.26 3.90 3.88
N THR A 93 -7.13 3.12 3.23
CA THR A 93 -8.09 2.23 3.89
C THR A 93 -7.39 1.13 4.70
N LEU A 94 -6.33 0.53 4.15
CA LEU A 94 -5.51 -0.45 4.86
C LEU A 94 -4.87 0.16 6.12
N LEU A 95 -4.29 1.36 6.02
CA LEU A 95 -3.64 2.03 7.15
C LEU A 95 -4.63 2.35 8.26
N MET A 96 -5.84 2.82 7.90
CA MET A 96 -6.90 3.02 8.89
C MET A 96 -7.22 1.74 9.66
N ARG A 97 -7.39 0.63 8.93
CA ARG A 97 -7.75 -0.67 9.50
C ARG A 97 -6.66 -1.22 10.41
N GLU A 98 -5.41 -1.19 9.95
CA GLU A 98 -4.29 -1.83 10.65
C GLU A 98 -3.69 -0.97 11.77
N LEU A 99 -3.71 0.35 11.63
CA LEU A 99 -3.01 1.27 12.54
C LEU A 99 -3.94 2.01 13.51
N GLY A 100 -5.25 1.93 13.28
CA GLY A 100 -6.25 2.64 14.06
C GLY A 100 -6.21 4.15 13.78
N GLY A 101 -7.28 4.67 13.20
CA GLY A 101 -7.37 6.07 12.79
C GLY A 101 -8.80 6.46 12.40
N ASN A 102 -9.02 7.77 12.27
CA ASN A 102 -10.26 8.34 11.77
C ASN A 102 -9.94 9.20 10.53
N PRO A 103 -10.37 8.80 9.33
CA PRO A 103 -10.03 9.51 8.10
C PRO A 103 -10.61 10.92 8.03
N ALA A 104 -11.67 11.20 8.79
CA ALA A 104 -12.23 12.54 8.89
C ALA A 104 -11.33 13.51 9.69
N GLN A 105 -10.36 12.99 10.45
CA GLN A 105 -9.50 13.74 11.36
C GLN A 105 -8.01 13.68 10.98
N GLU A 106 -7.67 12.90 9.97
CA GLU A 106 -6.29 12.55 9.62
C GLU A 106 -6.01 12.84 8.15
N GLU A 107 -4.74 13.15 7.88
CA GLU A 107 -4.23 13.38 6.52
C GLU A 107 -3.43 12.15 6.07
N PHE A 108 -3.67 11.67 4.86
CA PHE A 108 -2.94 10.55 4.27
C PHE A 108 -2.04 11.06 3.14
N ILE A 109 -0.75 10.79 3.26
CA ILE A 109 0.25 11.12 2.24
C ILE A 109 0.76 9.80 1.70
N ILE A 110 0.35 9.45 0.50
CA ILE A 110 0.59 8.14 -0.09
C ILE A 110 1.40 8.30 -1.36
N LYS A 111 2.54 7.62 -1.38
CA LYS A 111 3.47 7.60 -2.48
C LYS A 111 3.57 6.20 -3.04
N ILE A 112 3.45 6.06 -4.35
CA ILE A 112 3.62 4.80 -5.07
C ILE A 112 4.90 4.90 -5.88
N THR A 113 5.82 3.97 -5.65
CA THR A 113 7.11 3.92 -6.32
C THR A 113 7.30 2.59 -7.04
N CYS A 114 8.12 2.61 -8.08
CA CYS A 114 8.64 1.39 -8.71
C CYS A 114 10.15 1.55 -8.90
N PRO A 115 10.96 0.60 -8.37
CA PRO A 115 12.38 0.57 -8.64
C PRO A 115 12.60 0.07 -10.05
N ILE A 116 12.96 0.97 -10.95
CA ILE A 116 13.33 0.60 -12.32
C ILE A 116 14.82 0.23 -12.28
N PRO A 117 15.19 -1.03 -12.61
CA PRO A 117 16.59 -1.38 -12.75
C PRO A 117 17.16 -0.54 -13.90
N THR A 118 18.15 0.29 -13.60
CA THR A 118 18.92 0.99 -14.63
C THR A 118 20.13 0.15 -15.01
N ASP A 119 20.72 0.40 -16.18
CA ASP A 119 21.95 -0.28 -16.61
C ASP A 119 23.15 0.01 -15.69
N SER A 120 23.06 1.07 -14.86
CA SER A 120 23.93 1.28 -13.71
C SER A 120 23.46 0.46 -12.51
N CYS A 121 24.40 -0.06 -11.72
CA CYS A 121 24.12 -0.80 -10.47
C CYS A 121 23.26 -0.02 -9.44
N ASP A 122 22.97 1.26 -9.71
CA ASP A 122 22.03 2.10 -8.99
C ASP A 122 20.58 1.79 -9.37
N THR A 123 19.80 1.36 -8.39
CA THR A 123 18.35 1.28 -8.53
C THR A 123 17.77 2.66 -8.28
N ARG A 124 17.20 3.31 -9.32
CA ARG A 124 16.48 4.58 -9.14
C ARG A 124 15.02 4.30 -8.81
N GLU A 125 14.57 4.76 -7.65
CA GLU A 125 13.15 4.78 -7.31
C GLU A 125 12.42 5.80 -8.20
N THR A 126 11.48 5.33 -9.01
CA THR A 126 10.63 6.22 -9.80
C THR A 126 9.31 6.40 -9.07
N VAL A 127 8.93 7.65 -8.80
CA VAL A 127 7.62 7.98 -8.22
C VAL A 127 6.59 7.89 -9.33
N ILE A 128 5.66 6.96 -9.22
CA ILE A 128 4.59 6.75 -10.19
C ILE A 128 3.36 7.57 -9.82
N SER A 129 3.09 7.70 -8.52
CA SER A 129 1.97 8.47 -8.00
C SER A 129 2.31 9.04 -6.64
N GLU A 130 1.83 10.25 -6.38
CA GLU A 130 1.80 10.86 -5.06
C GLU A 130 0.41 11.44 -4.84
N SER A 131 -0.19 11.14 -3.70
CA SER A 131 -1.56 11.52 -3.36
C SER A 131 -1.63 12.02 -1.94
N TRP A 132 -2.29 13.16 -1.78
CA TRP A 132 -2.61 13.77 -0.51
C TRP A 132 -4.12 13.71 -0.33
N MET A 133 -4.56 13.04 0.72
CA MET A 133 -5.98 12.74 0.94
C MET A 133 -6.38 13.15 2.35
N ASN A 134 -7.53 13.82 2.45
CA ASN A 134 -8.17 14.16 3.71
C ASN A 134 -9.65 13.84 3.64
N GLY A 135 -10.23 13.36 4.74
CA GLY A 135 -11.67 13.16 4.82
C GLY A 135 -12.25 12.10 3.87
N VAL A 136 -13.39 11.53 4.29
CA VAL A 136 -14.25 10.56 3.59
C VAL A 136 -13.52 9.61 2.63
N ILE A 137 -12.55 8.87 3.16
CA ILE A 137 -12.20 7.58 2.57
C ILE A 137 -13.43 6.71 2.83
N ASN A 138 -14.16 6.36 1.78
CA ASN A 138 -15.30 5.48 1.90
C ASN A 138 -14.74 4.06 2.17
N PRO A 139 -14.89 3.49 3.38
CA PRO A 139 -14.38 2.17 3.69
C PRO A 139 -15.07 1.07 2.87
N ASP A 140 -16.27 1.36 2.34
CA ASP A 140 -17.02 0.50 1.43
C ASP A 140 -16.59 0.66 -0.04
N GLN A 141 -15.67 1.59 -0.32
CA GLN A 141 -15.02 1.67 -1.61
C GLN A 141 -14.11 0.46 -1.80
N TYR A 142 -14.15 -0.09 -3.01
CA TYR A 142 -13.48 -1.31 -3.44
C TYR A 142 -12.08 -1.48 -2.83
N GLN A 143 -11.84 -2.57 -2.08
CA GLN A 143 -10.55 -2.87 -1.47
C GLN A 143 -9.85 -4.01 -2.23
N ILE A 144 -8.67 -3.75 -2.80
CA ILE A 144 -7.86 -4.80 -3.45
C ILE A 144 -7.13 -5.70 -2.44
N PHE A 145 -6.96 -5.19 -1.22
CA PHE A 145 -6.29 -5.87 -0.12
C PHE A 145 -7.26 -6.83 0.56
N SER A 146 -6.94 -8.12 0.57
CA SER A 146 -7.64 -9.04 1.45
C SER A 146 -7.26 -8.67 2.88
N GLY A 147 -8.19 -8.08 3.62
CA GLY A 147 -8.10 -8.15 5.07
C GLY A 147 -8.21 -9.60 5.48
N SER A 148 -7.22 -10.09 6.22
CA SER A 148 -7.57 -11.00 7.30
C SER A 148 -8.65 -10.28 8.07
N THR A 149 -9.88 -10.77 7.99
CA THR A 149 -10.82 -10.61 9.06
C THR A 149 -10.06 -10.98 10.33
N LEU A 150 -9.58 -9.97 11.06
CA LEU A 150 -9.51 -10.08 12.49
C LEU A 150 -10.98 -10.24 12.89
N ILE A 151 -11.44 -11.48 12.79
CA ILE A 151 -12.39 -12.03 13.72
C ILE A 151 -11.81 -11.61 15.06
N MET A 152 -12.38 -10.57 15.67
CA MET A 152 -12.28 -10.39 17.11
C MET A 152 -12.90 -11.65 17.71
N SER A 153 -12.09 -12.69 17.84
CA SER A 153 -12.30 -13.71 18.83
C SER A 153 -11.64 -13.18 20.10
N GLY A 154 -12.47 -12.54 20.93
CA GLY A 154 -12.13 -11.97 22.22
C GLY A 154 -13.38 -11.34 22.81
#